data_AF-A0A8T3XN42-F1
#
_entry.id   AF-A0A8T3XN42-F1
#
_cell.length_a   1.000
_cell.length_b   1.000
_cell.length_c   1.000
_cell.angle_alpha   90.00
_cell.angle_beta   90.00
_cell.angle_gamma   90.00
#
_symmetry.space_group_name_H-M   'P 1'
#
loop_
_entity.id
_entity.type
_entity.pdbx_description
1 polymer ?
#
loop_
_entity_poly.entity_id
_entity_poly.type
_entity_poly.pdbx_seq_one_letter_code
_entity_poly.pdbx_strand_id
1 'polypeptide(L)'
;MQPRAALGYLFFPVLGILNNSGIVDVKGKDIEEMFEILEKTDEFKINGERIAKKLHEKTPIIYSSSLLAPIAYRWKTQFNENSKSPAFSHVFAELNHNEIVGYQLMNKSDWAAIFIRDKHDHERIKLRMDITKEIISTRVEVEEIFTRGEGLLSRIFSGIYYGDFASYYLALANRIDPTPVNVIENLKKKLK
;
A
#
# COMPACT_ATOMS: atom_id res chain seq x y z
N MET A 1 -8.45 -10.92 -17.23
CA MET A 1 -8.06 -9.89 -16.24
C MET A 1 -7.63 -10.61 -14.96
N GLN A 2 -6.47 -10.28 -14.39
CA GLN A 2 -6.03 -10.86 -13.12
C GLN A 2 -6.88 -10.29 -11.97
N PRO A 3 -7.24 -11.07 -10.92
CA PRO A 3 -8.10 -10.59 -9.82
C PRO A 3 -7.61 -9.30 -9.16
N ARG A 4 -6.29 -9.12 -9.06
CA ARG A 4 -5.65 -7.93 -8.48
C ARG A 4 -5.88 -6.62 -9.26
N ALA A 5 -6.24 -6.70 -10.54
CA ALA A 5 -6.59 -5.58 -11.41
C ALA A 5 -8.11 -5.34 -11.52
N ALA A 6 -8.92 -6.15 -10.82
CA ALA A 6 -10.39 -6.09 -10.90
C ALA A 6 -11.05 -5.23 -9.80
N LEU A 7 -10.27 -4.44 -9.04
CA LEU A 7 -10.75 -3.72 -7.86
C LEU A 7 -11.98 -2.86 -8.16
N GLY A 8 -11.95 -2.04 -9.22
CA GLY A 8 -13.09 -1.19 -9.59
C GLY A 8 -14.36 -2.00 -9.89
N TYR A 9 -14.22 -3.11 -10.61
CA TYR A 9 -15.34 -3.99 -10.96
C TYR A 9 -15.98 -4.70 -9.76
N LEU A 10 -15.22 -4.92 -8.69
CA LEU A 10 -15.74 -5.52 -7.45
C LEU A 10 -16.24 -4.47 -6.46
N PHE A 11 -15.54 -3.34 -6.37
CA PHE A 11 -15.80 -2.32 -5.37
C PHE A 11 -17.07 -1.52 -5.66
N PHE A 12 -17.24 -0.96 -6.86
CA PHE A 12 -18.36 -0.06 -7.14
C PHE A 12 -19.74 -0.75 -7.08
N PRO A 13 -19.92 -2.02 -7.51
CA PRO A 13 -21.19 -2.70 -7.31
C PRO A 13 -21.54 -2.89 -5.82
N VAL A 14 -20.57 -3.30 -5.01
CA VAL A 14 -20.77 -3.44 -3.56
C VAL A 14 -21.06 -2.09 -2.93
N LEU A 15 -20.32 -1.05 -3.30
CA LEU A 15 -20.56 0.32 -2.84
C LEU A 15 -21.97 0.78 -3.17
N GLY A 16 -22.42 0.56 -4.42
CA GLY A 16 -23.77 0.91 -4.86
C GLY A 16 -24.85 0.19 -4.06
N ILE A 17 -24.68 -1.11 -3.77
CA ILE A 17 -25.60 -1.88 -2.92
C ILE A 17 -25.64 -1.29 -1.51
N LEU A 18 -24.49 -1.04 -0.89
CA LEU A 18 -24.42 -0.50 0.48
C LEU A 18 -25.02 0.91 0.56
N ASN A 19 -24.78 1.75 -0.45
CA ASN A 19 -25.30 3.10 -0.53
C ASN A 19 -26.83 3.10 -0.70
N ASN A 20 -27.34 2.28 -1.62
CA ASN A 20 -28.78 2.13 -1.84
C ASN A 20 -29.50 1.49 -0.64
N SER A 21 -28.78 0.74 0.19
CA SER A 21 -29.29 0.15 1.44
C SER A 21 -29.23 1.13 2.62
N GLY A 22 -28.66 2.33 2.45
CA GLY A 22 -28.48 3.33 3.52
C GLY A 22 -27.43 2.96 4.57
N ILE A 23 -26.59 1.95 4.30
CA ILE A 23 -25.50 1.53 5.21
C ILE A 23 -24.33 2.52 5.13
N VAL A 24 -24.09 3.07 3.94
CA VAL A 24 -23.11 4.14 3.70
C VAL A 24 -23.81 5.30 2.99
N ASP A 25 -23.32 6.53 3.22
CA ASP A 25 -23.75 7.74 2.51
C ASP A 25 -22.57 8.25 1.68
N VAL A 26 -22.46 7.77 0.44
CA VAL A 26 -21.49 8.23 -0.55
C VAL A 26 -22.20 9.07 -1.59
N LYS A 27 -21.73 10.30 -1.76
CA LYS A 27 -22.31 11.27 -2.68
C LYS A 27 -21.56 11.25 -4.00
N GLY A 28 -22.24 11.70 -5.07
CA GLY A 28 -21.62 11.82 -6.40
C GLY A 28 -20.30 12.61 -6.35
N LYS A 29 -20.27 13.71 -5.59
CA LYS A 29 -19.06 14.52 -5.37
C LYS A 29 -17.87 13.76 -4.78
N ASP A 30 -18.10 12.72 -3.95
CA ASP A 30 -17.01 11.95 -3.34
C ASP A 30 -16.36 11.01 -4.39
N ILE A 31 -17.17 10.56 -5.35
CA ILE A 31 -16.73 9.74 -6.49
C ILE A 31 -16.03 10.62 -7.53
N GLU A 32 -16.59 11.80 -7.81
CA GLU A 32 -16.00 12.79 -8.72
C GLU A 32 -14.62 13.23 -8.26
N GLU A 33 -14.47 13.65 -6.99
CA GLU A 33 -13.17 14.03 -6.43
C GLU A 33 -12.15 12.88 -6.50
N MET A 34 -12.59 11.66 -6.22
CA MET A 34 -11.73 10.48 -6.32
C MET A 34 -11.24 10.29 -7.75
N PHE A 35 -12.10 10.41 -8.75
CA PHE A 35 -11.69 10.31 -10.16
C PHE A 35 -10.76 11.46 -10.57
N GLU A 36 -11.06 12.70 -10.21
CA GLU A 36 -10.19 13.87 -10.48
C GLU A 36 -8.78 13.68 -9.93
N ILE A 37 -8.66 13.05 -8.76
CA ILE A 37 -7.35 12.73 -8.18
C ILE A 37 -6.67 11.61 -8.98
N LEU A 38 -7.35 10.52 -9.29
CA LEU A 38 -6.77 9.38 -10.01
C LEU A 38 -6.41 9.70 -11.46
N GLU A 39 -7.08 10.67 -12.09
CA GLU A 39 -6.74 11.18 -13.42
C GLU A 39 -5.33 11.79 -13.47
N LYS A 40 -4.76 12.22 -12.33
CA LYS A 40 -3.36 12.65 -12.20
C LYS A 40 -2.39 11.46 -12.20
N THR A 41 -2.64 10.50 -13.10
CA THR A 41 -1.96 9.21 -13.18
C THR A 41 -0.44 9.35 -13.33
N ASP A 42 0.05 10.37 -14.04
CA ASP A 42 1.50 10.56 -14.20
C ASP A 42 2.21 10.90 -12.89
N GLU A 43 1.57 11.62 -11.98
CA GLU A 43 2.12 11.86 -10.63
C GLU A 43 2.22 10.55 -9.83
N PHE A 44 1.24 9.65 -9.98
CA PHE A 44 1.29 8.32 -9.34
C PHE A 44 2.37 7.44 -9.96
N LYS A 45 2.57 7.48 -11.28
CA LYS A 45 3.67 6.77 -11.95
C LYS A 45 5.04 7.23 -11.44
N ILE A 46 5.27 8.55 -11.40
CA ILE A 46 6.53 9.14 -10.93
C ILE A 46 6.80 8.71 -9.48
N ASN A 47 5.78 8.77 -8.62
CA ASN A 47 5.93 8.32 -7.23
C ASN A 47 6.13 6.81 -7.12
N GLY A 48 5.41 6.00 -7.90
CA GLY A 48 5.59 4.56 -7.96
C GLY A 48 7.01 4.17 -8.37
N GLU A 49 7.55 4.82 -9.40
CA GLU A 49 8.94 4.60 -9.83
C GLU A 49 9.94 5.03 -8.76
N ARG A 50 9.71 6.16 -8.10
CA ARG A 50 10.53 6.65 -6.98
C ARG A 50 10.54 5.67 -5.81
N ILE A 51 9.39 5.14 -5.42
CA ILE A 51 9.26 4.11 -4.38
C ILE A 51 10.00 2.84 -4.83
N ALA A 52 9.74 2.37 -6.05
CA ALA A 52 10.38 1.17 -6.59
C ALA A 52 11.92 1.26 -6.57
N LYS A 53 12.49 2.42 -6.94
CA LYS A 53 13.94 2.65 -6.87
C LYS A 53 14.50 2.50 -5.46
N LYS A 54 13.77 2.97 -4.44
CA LYS A 54 14.17 2.82 -3.03
C LYS A 54 14.05 1.38 -2.53
N LEU A 55 13.09 0.63 -3.06
CA LEU A 55 12.82 -0.75 -2.69
C LEU A 55 13.64 -1.78 -3.47
N HIS A 56 14.29 -1.39 -4.57
CA HIS A 56 15.05 -2.33 -5.37
C HIS A 56 16.15 -2.98 -4.51
N GLU A 57 16.24 -4.31 -4.58
CA GLU A 57 17.11 -5.14 -3.75
C GLU A 57 16.81 -5.14 -2.24
N LYS A 58 15.71 -4.52 -1.80
CA LYS A 58 15.28 -4.46 -0.40
C LYS A 58 13.94 -5.15 -0.17
N THR A 59 13.73 -5.61 1.05
CA THR A 59 12.47 -6.16 1.52
C THR A 59 11.60 -5.04 2.13
N PRO A 60 10.44 -4.70 1.53
CA PRO A 60 9.56 -3.67 2.07
C PRO A 60 8.77 -4.12 3.31
N ILE A 61 8.71 -3.23 4.30
CA ILE A 61 7.78 -3.31 5.42
C ILE A 61 6.84 -2.11 5.36
N ILE A 62 5.55 -2.36 5.15
CA ILE A 62 4.53 -1.33 4.96
C ILE A 62 3.81 -1.08 6.28
N TYR A 63 3.72 0.18 6.67
CA TYR A 63 3.04 0.63 7.87
C TYR A 63 1.91 1.59 7.56
N SER A 64 0.83 1.50 8.33
CA SER A 64 -0.28 2.43 8.25
C SER A 64 -1.02 2.57 9.58
N SER A 65 -1.99 3.47 9.63
CA SER A 65 -2.98 3.51 10.71
C SER A 65 -4.02 2.39 10.55
N SER A 66 -4.80 2.11 11.60
CA SER A 66 -5.85 1.09 11.57
C SER A 66 -6.88 1.31 10.46
N LEU A 67 -7.21 2.57 10.15
CA LEU A 67 -8.12 2.91 9.06
C LEU A 67 -7.57 2.47 7.69
N LEU A 68 -6.27 2.64 7.48
CA LEU A 68 -5.59 2.32 6.23
C LEU A 68 -4.93 0.92 6.24
N ALA A 69 -5.19 0.10 7.25
CA ALA A 69 -4.65 -1.27 7.34
C ALA A 69 -4.96 -2.13 6.10
N PRO A 70 -6.18 -2.07 5.51
CA PRO A 70 -6.47 -2.81 4.27
C PRO A 70 -5.59 -2.40 3.08
N ILE A 71 -5.19 -1.12 3.02
CA ILE A 71 -4.32 -0.59 1.97
C ILE A 71 -2.90 -1.14 2.14
N ALA A 72 -2.34 -1.07 3.36
CA ALA A 72 -1.03 -1.62 3.64
C ALA A 72 -0.96 -3.13 3.35
N TYR A 73 -1.99 -3.88 3.73
CA TYR A 73 -2.11 -5.29 3.40
C TYR A 73 -2.18 -5.53 1.88
N ARG A 74 -2.97 -4.72 1.16
CA ARG A 74 -2.99 -4.78 -0.30
C ARG A 74 -1.60 -4.55 -0.89
N TRP A 75 -0.86 -3.55 -0.45
CA TRP A 75 0.51 -3.30 -0.95
C TRP A 75 1.40 -4.52 -0.76
N LYS A 76 1.38 -5.13 0.43
CA LYS A 76 2.05 -6.41 0.69
C LYS A 76 1.68 -7.43 -0.39
N THR A 77 0.40 -7.66 -0.65
CA THR A 77 -0.02 -8.64 -1.68
C THR A 77 0.45 -8.26 -3.08
N GLN A 78 0.40 -6.98 -3.46
CA GLN A 78 0.84 -6.50 -4.77
C GLN A 78 2.34 -6.70 -4.97
N PHE A 79 3.19 -6.43 -3.98
CA PHE A 79 4.62 -6.71 -4.09
C PHE A 79 4.92 -8.21 -4.21
N ASN A 80 4.25 -9.05 -3.41
CA ASN A 80 4.43 -10.50 -3.49
C ASN A 80 3.99 -11.05 -4.87
N GLU A 81 2.88 -10.58 -5.42
CA GLU A 81 2.34 -11.10 -6.69
C GLU A 81 2.95 -10.46 -7.95
N ASN A 82 3.15 -9.13 -7.97
CA ASN A 82 3.65 -8.42 -9.16
C ASN A 82 5.17 -8.48 -9.24
N SER A 83 5.88 -8.04 -8.20
CA SER A 83 7.34 -7.93 -8.23
C SER A 83 8.08 -9.14 -7.70
N LYS A 84 7.35 -10.14 -7.20
CA LYS A 84 7.88 -11.38 -6.60
C LYS A 84 8.81 -11.07 -5.43
N SER A 85 8.55 -9.93 -4.77
CA SER A 85 9.32 -9.44 -3.63
C SER A 85 8.56 -9.78 -2.36
N PRO A 86 9.16 -10.52 -1.40
CA PRO A 86 8.60 -10.68 -0.08
C PRO A 86 8.30 -9.31 0.53
N ALA A 87 7.14 -9.17 1.14
CA ALA A 87 6.70 -7.92 1.73
C ALA A 87 5.86 -8.18 2.98
N PHE A 88 5.92 -7.25 3.92
CA PHE A 88 5.24 -7.32 5.20
C PHE A 88 4.40 -6.07 5.44
N SER A 89 3.30 -6.19 6.20
CA SER A 89 2.39 -5.08 6.46
C SER A 89 1.94 -5.10 7.91
N HIS A 90 2.06 -3.97 8.60
CA HIS A 90 1.71 -3.84 10.02
C HIS A 90 1.02 -2.51 10.30
N VAL A 91 0.41 -2.40 11.48
CA VAL A 91 -0.47 -1.30 11.84
C VAL A 91 0.04 -0.61 13.11
N PHE A 92 0.07 0.72 13.11
CA PHE A 92 0.28 1.50 14.33
C PHE A 92 -0.97 1.42 15.22
N ALA A 93 -0.88 1.17 16.53
CA ALA A 93 0.29 1.28 17.42
C ALA A 93 0.99 -0.04 17.81
N GLU A 94 0.50 -1.20 17.36
CA GLU A 94 1.02 -2.53 17.75
C GLU A 94 2.52 -2.68 17.47
N LEU A 95 3.01 -1.98 16.44
CA LEU A 95 4.42 -1.88 16.09
C LEU A 95 5.34 -1.48 17.26
N ASN A 96 4.93 -0.46 18.02
CA ASN A 96 5.77 0.14 19.06
C ASN A 96 5.97 -0.82 20.24
N HIS A 97 5.14 -1.86 20.34
CA HIS A 97 5.23 -2.86 21.39
C HIS A 97 6.03 -4.10 20.96
N ASN A 98 6.08 -4.44 19.66
CA ASN A 98 6.61 -5.75 19.22
C ASN A 98 7.79 -5.69 18.24
N GLU A 99 7.92 -4.66 17.42
CA GLU A 99 8.84 -4.70 16.26
C GLU A 99 10.00 -3.72 16.36
N ILE A 100 9.86 -2.62 17.09
CA ILE A 100 10.88 -1.57 17.18
C ILE A 100 12.23 -2.08 17.72
N VAL A 101 12.21 -3.13 18.56
CA VAL A 101 13.41 -3.80 19.06
C VAL A 101 14.10 -4.62 17.95
N GLY A 102 13.33 -5.24 17.06
CA GLY A 102 13.85 -6.03 15.94
C GLY A 102 14.65 -5.20 14.93
N TYR A 103 14.36 -3.90 14.82
CA TYR A 103 15.11 -2.97 13.97
C TYR A 103 16.58 -2.78 14.36
N GLN A 104 16.97 -3.12 15.60
CA GLN A 104 18.34 -2.95 16.07
C GLN A 104 19.37 -3.76 15.26
N LEU A 105 18.96 -4.89 14.69
CA LEU A 105 19.81 -5.79 13.90
C LEU A 105 19.50 -5.75 12.40
N MET A 106 18.57 -4.89 11.96
CA MET A 106 18.28 -4.71 10.54
C MET A 106 19.32 -3.83 9.85
N ASN A 107 19.56 -4.13 8.57
CA ASN A 107 20.45 -3.34 7.71
C ASN A 107 19.65 -2.60 6.63
N LYS A 108 20.09 -1.37 6.37
CA LYS A 108 19.49 -0.47 5.37
C LYS A 108 19.65 -0.94 3.93
N SER A 109 20.60 -1.85 3.68
CA SER A 109 20.79 -2.54 2.40
C SER A 109 19.72 -3.59 2.13
N ASP A 110 19.13 -4.17 3.18
CA ASP A 110 18.30 -5.36 3.05
C ASP A 110 16.80 -5.03 3.24
N TRP A 111 16.50 -3.92 3.93
CA TRP A 111 15.16 -3.54 4.35
C TRP A 111 14.85 -2.07 4.07
N ALA A 112 13.59 -1.82 3.74
CA ALA A 112 13.02 -0.48 3.65
C ALA A 112 11.62 -0.45 4.27
N ALA A 113 11.30 0.64 4.96
CA ALA A 113 9.99 0.87 5.52
C ALA A 113 9.21 1.88 4.69
N ILE A 114 7.91 1.66 4.51
CA ILE A 114 6.99 2.58 3.83
C ILE A 114 5.89 2.95 4.80
N PHE A 115 5.72 4.23 5.09
CA PHE A 115 4.67 4.73 5.98
C PHE A 115 3.57 5.35 5.12
N ILE A 116 2.39 4.74 5.12
CA ILE A 116 1.19 5.30 4.51
C ILE A 116 0.51 6.17 5.56
N ARG A 117 0.46 7.47 5.31
CA ARG A 117 -0.06 8.50 6.21
C ARG A 117 -1.35 9.10 5.69
N ASP A 118 -2.32 9.27 6.58
CA ASP A 118 -3.55 10.02 6.31
C ASP A 118 -3.53 11.34 7.08
N LYS A 119 -4.02 12.41 6.45
CA LYS A 119 -4.17 13.70 7.15
C LYS A 119 -5.20 13.66 8.29
N HIS A 120 -6.15 12.73 8.24
CA HIS A 120 -7.16 12.48 9.27
C HIS A 120 -6.76 11.37 10.24
N ASP A 121 -5.51 10.87 10.19
CA ASP A 121 -5.00 10.02 11.25
C ASP A 121 -5.10 10.74 12.60
N HIS A 122 -5.46 10.01 13.65
CA HIS A 122 -5.50 10.55 15.00
C HIS A 122 -4.13 11.12 15.39
N GLU A 123 -4.06 12.27 16.05
CA GLU A 123 -2.80 12.97 16.38
C GLU A 123 -1.78 12.07 17.10
N ARG A 124 -2.26 11.22 18.02
CA ARG A 124 -1.41 10.21 18.69
C ARG A 124 -0.78 9.20 17.73
N ILE A 125 -1.43 8.85 16.62
CA ILE A 125 -0.88 7.95 15.60
C ILE A 125 0.16 8.69 14.76
N LYS A 126 -0.12 9.94 14.35
CA LYS A 126 0.86 10.78 13.64
C LYS A 126 2.15 10.94 14.45
N LEU A 127 2.02 11.30 15.73
CA LEU A 127 3.16 11.42 16.65
C LEU A 127 3.94 10.09 16.77
N ARG A 128 3.24 8.95 16.85
CA ARG A 128 3.89 7.63 16.90
C ARG A 128 4.65 7.33 15.61
N MET A 129 4.09 7.64 14.45
CA MET A 129 4.76 7.48 13.17
C MET A 129 6.02 8.36 13.11
N ASP A 130 5.94 9.62 13.56
CA ASP A 130 7.09 10.53 13.59
C ASP A 130 8.22 10.01 14.48
N ILE A 131 7.91 9.66 15.73
CA ILE A 131 8.89 9.10 16.67
C ILE A 131 9.49 7.80 16.15
N THR A 132 8.66 6.91 15.60
CA THR A 132 9.14 5.62 15.08
C THR A 132 10.08 5.83 13.90
N LYS A 133 9.73 6.73 12.97
CA LYS A 133 10.58 7.09 11.84
C LYS A 133 11.94 7.57 12.35
N GLU A 134 11.98 8.47 13.33
CA GLU A 134 13.23 8.97 13.91
C GLU A 134 14.11 7.82 14.43
N ILE A 135 13.52 6.90 15.19
CA ILE A 135 14.22 5.76 15.80
C ILE A 135 14.79 4.81 14.73
N ILE A 136 13.99 4.43 13.73
CA ILE A 136 14.37 3.37 12.78
C ILE A 136 15.17 3.89 11.58
N SER A 137 15.17 5.20 11.29
CA SER A 137 15.84 5.78 10.11
C SER A 137 17.36 5.59 10.10
N THR A 138 17.96 5.28 11.26
CA THR A 138 19.39 4.92 11.37
C THR A 138 19.68 3.49 10.89
N ARG A 139 18.66 2.63 10.84
CA ARG A 139 18.78 1.18 10.55
C ARG A 139 18.15 0.79 9.24
N VAL A 140 17.08 1.45 8.83
CA VAL A 140 16.41 1.22 7.56
C VAL A 140 16.14 2.52 6.82
N GLU A 141 15.95 2.42 5.51
CA GLU A 141 15.42 3.54 4.75
C GLU A 141 13.92 3.66 5.02
N VAL A 142 13.45 4.85 5.34
CA VAL A 142 12.02 5.13 5.56
C VAL A 142 11.52 6.04 4.45
N GLU A 143 10.47 5.60 3.77
CA GLU A 143 9.73 6.34 2.76
C GLU A 143 8.33 6.66 3.27
N GLU A 144 7.79 7.84 2.93
CA GLU A 144 6.48 8.28 3.41
C GLU A 144 5.59 8.64 2.23
N ILE A 145 4.37 8.13 2.28
CA ILE A 145 3.34 8.39 1.27
C ILE A 145 2.14 8.97 1.98
N PHE A 146 1.67 10.11 1.48
CA PHE A 146 0.51 10.79 2.02
C PHE A 146 -0.68 10.54 1.08
N THR A 147 -1.79 10.03 1.63
CA THR A 147 -3.03 9.89 0.86
C THR A 147 -3.53 11.26 0.38
N ARG A 148 -4.18 11.30 -0.79
CA ARG A 148 -4.63 12.53 -1.45
C ARG A 148 -6.15 12.67 -1.41
N GLY A 149 -6.62 13.92 -1.36
CA GLY A 149 -8.04 14.28 -1.36
C GLY A 149 -8.62 14.56 0.01
N GLU A 150 -9.80 15.16 0.03
CA GLU A 150 -10.63 15.43 1.20
C GLU A 150 -11.52 14.24 1.54
N GLY A 151 -12.16 13.63 0.54
CA GLY A 151 -13.06 12.49 0.71
C GLY A 151 -12.33 11.20 1.10
N LEU A 152 -13.01 10.33 1.85
CA LEU A 152 -12.43 9.03 2.26
C LEU A 152 -12.12 8.15 1.04
N LEU A 153 -12.97 8.14 0.01
CA LEU A 153 -12.74 7.37 -1.21
C LEU A 153 -11.47 7.82 -1.92
N SER A 154 -11.32 9.13 -2.14
CA SER A 154 -10.12 9.76 -2.71
C SER A 154 -8.84 9.35 -1.98
N ARG A 155 -8.86 9.41 -0.64
CA ARG A 155 -7.70 9.04 0.20
C ARG A 155 -7.37 7.55 0.11
N ILE A 156 -8.39 6.69 0.17
CA ILE A 156 -8.20 5.23 0.04
C ILE A 156 -7.64 4.90 -1.35
N PHE A 157 -8.27 5.37 -2.41
CA PHE A 157 -7.90 5.00 -3.77
C PHE A 157 -6.55 5.60 -4.18
N SER A 158 -6.20 6.81 -3.74
CA SER A 158 -4.85 7.33 -3.97
C SER A 158 -3.77 6.47 -3.29
N GLY A 159 -4.02 6.04 -2.05
CA GLY A 159 -3.14 5.08 -1.36
C GLY A 159 -3.01 3.75 -2.11
N ILE A 160 -4.10 3.23 -2.68
CA ILE A 160 -4.08 2.02 -3.51
C ILE A 160 -3.24 2.25 -4.77
N TYR A 161 -3.46 3.37 -5.47
CA TYR A 161 -2.85 3.62 -6.77
C TYR A 161 -1.34 3.80 -6.68
N TYR A 162 -0.84 4.44 -5.60
CA TYR A 162 0.58 4.46 -5.30
C TYR A 162 1.20 3.06 -5.19
N GLY A 163 0.53 2.14 -4.50
CA GLY A 163 1.02 0.76 -4.32
C GLY A 163 0.98 -0.05 -5.60
N ASP A 164 -0.08 0.11 -6.39
CA ASP A 164 -0.22 -0.58 -7.67
C ASP A 164 0.92 -0.17 -8.62
N PHE A 165 1.20 1.14 -8.77
CA PHE A 165 2.36 1.60 -9.56
C PHE A 165 3.71 1.20 -8.95
N ALA A 166 3.88 1.33 -7.63
CA ALA A 166 5.13 0.96 -6.96
C ALA A 166 5.48 -0.52 -7.18
N SER A 167 4.50 -1.42 -7.04
CA SER A 167 4.70 -2.85 -7.26
C SER A 167 4.98 -3.19 -8.73
N TYR A 168 4.33 -2.48 -9.66
CA TYR A 168 4.58 -2.63 -11.09
C TYR A 168 6.00 -2.20 -11.46
N TYR A 169 6.42 -1.00 -11.05
CA TYR A 169 7.77 -0.51 -11.34
C TYR A 169 8.86 -1.33 -10.62
N LEU A 170 8.58 -1.87 -9.43
CA LEU A 170 9.50 -2.78 -8.76
C LEU A 170 9.67 -4.09 -9.53
N ALA A 171 8.61 -4.63 -10.14
CA ALA A 171 8.71 -5.79 -11.02
C ALA A 171 9.61 -5.50 -12.24
N LEU A 172 9.47 -4.32 -12.85
CA LEU A 172 10.34 -3.89 -13.95
C LEU A 172 11.80 -3.75 -13.50
N ALA A 173 12.05 -3.14 -12.34
CA ALA A 173 13.39 -3.01 -11.76
C ALA A 173 14.02 -4.39 -11.51
N ASN A 174 13.23 -5.36 -11.03
CA ASN A 174 13.65 -6.74 -10.82
C ASN A 174 13.74 -7.56 -12.12
N ARG A 175 13.35 -6.99 -13.27
CA ARG A 175 13.30 -7.67 -14.58
C ARG A 175 12.40 -8.91 -14.60
N ILE A 176 11.28 -8.85 -13.89
CA ILE A 176 10.29 -9.94 -13.79
C ILE A 176 8.97 -9.50 -14.43
N ASP A 177 8.29 -10.42 -15.12
CA ASP A 177 6.93 -10.18 -15.63
C ASP A 177 5.93 -10.07 -14.46
N PRO A 178 5.20 -8.94 -14.32
CA PRO A 178 4.21 -8.76 -13.25
C PRO A 178 2.91 -9.57 -13.44
N THR A 179 2.71 -10.20 -14.61
CA THR A 179 1.44 -10.84 -14.99
C THR A 179 1.26 -12.26 -14.46
N PRO A 180 2.21 -13.21 -14.63
CA PRO A 180 2.01 -14.60 -14.23
C PRO A 180 2.15 -14.82 -12.72
N VAL A 181 1.41 -15.81 -12.20
CA VAL A 181 1.47 -16.33 -10.82
C VAL A 181 1.64 -17.86 -10.80
N ASN A 182 2.57 -18.35 -11.61
CA ASN A 182 2.76 -19.79 -11.90
C ASN A 182 2.95 -20.66 -10.64
N VAL A 183 3.60 -20.13 -9.60
CA VAL A 183 3.80 -20.85 -8.32
C VAL A 183 2.47 -21.18 -7.65
N ILE A 184 1.53 -20.22 -7.64
CA ILE A 184 0.19 -20.40 -7.07
C ILE A 184 -0.62 -21.40 -7.90
N GLU A 185 -0.53 -21.32 -9.23
CA GLU A 185 -1.19 -22.28 -10.12
C GLU A 185 -0.69 -23.71 -9.92
N ASN A 186 0.62 -23.88 -9.75
CA ASN A 186 1.23 -25.18 -9.47
C ASN A 186 0.82 -25.73 -8.10
N LEU A 187 0.75 -24.88 -7.07
CA LEU A 187 0.24 -25.28 -5.75
C LEU A 187 -1.22 -25.77 -5.85
N LYS A 188 -2.08 -25.01 -6.55
CA LYS A 188 -3.49 -25.40 -6.77
C LYS A 188 -3.63 -26.74 -7.51
N LYS A 189 -2.71 -27.05 -8.43
CA LYS A 189 -2.69 -28.35 -9.13
C LYS A 189 -2.31 -29.51 -8.20
N LYS A 190 -1.37 -29.29 -7.27
CA LYS A 190 -0.92 -30.32 -6.31
C LYS A 190 -1.89 -30.58 -5.16
N LEU A 191 -2.79 -29.65 -4.88
CA LEU A 191 -3.84 -29.77 -3.86
C LEU A 191 -5.12 -30.44 -4.39
N LYS A 192 -5.15 -30.84 -5.66
CA LYS A 192 -6.19 -31.69 -6.25
C LYS A 192 -5.73 -33.13 -6.25
#